data_AF-A0A842YCB2-F1
#
_entry.id   AF-A0A842YCB2-F1
#
_cell.length_a   1.000
_cell.length_b   1.000
_cell.length_c   1.000
_cell.angle_alpha   90.00
_cell.angle_beta   90.00
_cell.angle_gamma   90.00
#
_symmetry.space_group_name_H-M   'P 1'
#
loop_
_entity.id
_entity.type
_entity.pdbx_description
1 polymer ?
#
loop_
_entity_poly.entity_id
_entity_poly.type
_entity_poly.pdbx_seq_one_letter_code
_entity_poly.pdbx_strand_id
1 'polypeptide(L)'
;MSNDSIIYRSVSDVSGPLLVVENTHDVAYNEVVKIRAPNGELLTGTVLETGRGRAVIQVFEGTSGLDADITSVRFIGETMRLPVSTEILGRVLDGAGNPLDKGPPLTAEDHWDIYG
;
A
#
# COMPACT_ATOMS: atom_id res chain seq x y z
N MET A 1 -6.64 -8.17 18.55
CA MET A 1 -5.21 -8.45 18.76
C MET A 1 -4.47 -7.36 18.01
N SER A 2 -3.76 -6.49 18.73
CA SER A 2 -2.95 -5.43 18.13
C SER A 2 -1.85 -6.09 17.30
N ASN A 3 -1.98 -6.06 15.97
CA ASN A 3 -0.98 -6.58 15.07
C ASN A 3 0.23 -5.64 15.19
N ASP A 4 1.22 -6.03 16.00
CA ASP A 4 2.47 -5.29 16.07
C ASP A 4 3.07 -5.34 14.67
N SER A 5 3.08 -4.19 13.99
CA SER A 5 3.19 -4.19 12.54
C SER A 5 4.59 -4.61 12.12
N ILE A 6 4.74 -5.85 11.64
CA ILE A 6 6.03 -6.41 11.23
C ILE A 6 6.56 -5.59 10.04
N ILE A 7 7.80 -5.11 10.18
CA ILE A 7 8.52 -4.42 9.11
C ILE A 7 9.54 -5.39 8.51
N TYR A 8 9.40 -5.64 7.21
CA TYR A 8 10.27 -6.50 6.43
C TYR A 8 11.33 -5.67 5.73
N ARG A 9 12.60 -6.12 5.79
CA ARG A 9 13.75 -5.58 5.03
C ARG A 9 14.37 -6.64 4.12
N SER A 10 13.62 -7.70 3.86
CA SER A 10 13.98 -8.85 3.04
C SER A 10 13.47 -8.68 1.61
N VAL A 11 13.59 -7.46 1.07
CA VAL A 11 13.30 -7.23 -0.36
C VAL A 11 14.36 -7.98 -1.16
N SER A 12 13.93 -8.87 -2.06
CA SER A 12 14.85 -9.68 -2.86
C SER A 12 14.99 -9.21 -4.29
N ASP A 13 13.96 -8.56 -4.84
CA ASP A 13 13.97 -8.10 -6.23
C ASP A 13 13.04 -6.91 -6.45
N VAL A 14 13.41 -6.07 -7.42
CA VAL A 14 12.64 -4.91 -7.89
C VAL A 14 12.66 -4.94 -9.41
N SER A 15 11.52 -5.19 -10.04
CA SER A 15 11.45 -5.36 -11.50
C SER A 15 10.18 -4.76 -12.09
N GLY A 16 10.34 -3.85 -13.05
CA GLY A 16 9.23 -3.07 -13.57
C GLY A 16 8.48 -2.40 -12.40
N PRO A 17 7.17 -2.57 -12.26
CA PRO A 17 6.42 -1.97 -11.17
C PRO A 17 6.21 -2.96 -9.98
N LEU A 18 6.95 -4.08 -9.96
CA LEU A 18 6.82 -5.14 -8.97
C LEU A 18 7.97 -5.11 -7.95
N LEU A 19 7.64 -5.47 -6.71
CA LEU A 19 8.54 -5.61 -5.57
C LEU A 19 8.36 -7.01 -4.97
N VAL A 20 9.45 -7.76 -4.78
CA VAL A 20 9.41 -9.11 -4.19
C VAL A 20 10.02 -9.08 -2.80
N VAL A 21 9.30 -9.63 -1.83
CA VAL A 21 9.75 -9.74 -0.43
C VAL A 21 9.77 -11.19 0.00
N GLU A 22 10.87 -11.60 0.65
CA GLU A 22 11.04 -12.94 1.20
C GLU A 22 10.82 -13.00 2.71
N ASN A 23 10.72 -14.22 3.23
CA ASN A 23 10.48 -14.52 4.64
C ASN A 23 9.22 -13.85 5.19
N THR A 24 8.20 -13.70 4.35
CA THR A 24 6.91 -13.14 4.74
C THR A 24 6.05 -14.17 5.47
N HIS A 25 5.27 -13.70 6.45
CA HIS A 25 4.36 -14.51 7.24
C HIS A 25 3.00 -13.80 7.33
N ASP A 26 1.92 -14.58 7.29
CA ASP A 26 0.54 -14.10 7.45
C ASP A 26 0.15 -12.96 6.50
N VAL A 27 0.65 -13.00 5.26
CA VAL A 27 0.31 -12.03 4.20
C VAL A 27 -0.85 -12.56 3.35
N ALA A 28 -1.87 -11.74 3.16
CA ALA A 28 -3.06 -12.03 2.36
C ALA A 28 -2.98 -11.45 0.94
N TYR A 29 -3.72 -12.06 0.02
CA TYR A 29 -3.94 -11.52 -1.32
C TYR A 29 -4.77 -10.22 -1.25
N ASN A 30 -4.51 -9.26 -2.14
CA ASN A 30 -5.11 -7.91 -2.14
C ASN A 30 -4.85 -7.07 -0.87
N GLU A 31 -3.96 -7.52 0.00
CA GLU A 31 -3.59 -6.77 1.19
C GLU A 31 -2.82 -5.51 0.80
N VAL A 32 -3.16 -4.40 1.45
CA VAL A 32 -2.46 -3.13 1.29
C VAL A 32 -1.07 -3.22 1.91
N VAL A 33 -0.10 -2.67 1.20
CA VAL A 33 1.28 -2.61 1.61
C VAL A 33 1.76 -1.18 1.66
N LYS A 34 2.47 -0.81 2.72
CA LYS A 34 3.20 0.45 2.83
C LYS A 34 4.68 0.19 2.65
N ILE A 35 5.29 0.93 1.73
CA ILE A 35 6.69 0.77 1.35
C ILE A 35 7.40 2.07 1.70
N ARG A 36 8.53 1.99 2.40
CA ARG A 36 9.38 3.13 2.67
C ARG A 36 10.66 3.00 1.84
N ALA A 37 10.81 3.93 0.90
CA ALA A 37 11.95 4.03 0.03
C ALA A 37 13.20 4.57 0.78
N PRO A 38 14.41 4.41 0.23
CA PRO A 38 15.66 4.90 0.84
C PRO A 38 15.68 6.41 1.09
N ASN A 39 15.04 7.19 0.21
CA ASN A 39 14.88 8.65 0.34
C ASN A 39 13.89 9.05 1.44
N GLY A 40 13.20 8.09 2.08
CA GLY A 40 12.18 8.31 3.11
C GLY A 40 10.76 8.44 2.58
N GLU A 41 10.57 8.41 1.26
CA GLU A 41 9.25 8.47 0.62
C GLU A 41 8.41 7.25 0.99
N LEU A 42 7.10 7.48 1.17
CA LEU A 42 6.13 6.46 1.51
C LEU A 42 5.28 6.16 0.28
N LEU A 43 5.46 4.95 -0.25
CA LEU A 43 4.71 4.43 -1.38
C LEU A 43 3.65 3.44 -0.90
N THR A 44 2.67 3.20 -1.76
CA THR A 44 1.59 2.24 -1.50
C THR A 44 1.62 1.14 -2.56
N GLY A 45 1.32 -0.07 -2.13
CA GLY A 45 1.16 -1.20 -3.02
C GLY A 45 0.07 -2.17 -2.58
N THR A 46 -0.12 -3.20 -3.39
CA THR A 46 -1.03 -4.32 -3.10
C THR A 46 -0.35 -5.65 -3.37
N VAL A 47 -0.71 -6.67 -2.60
CA VAL A 47 -0.19 -8.03 -2.78
C VAL A 47 -0.90 -8.71 -3.96
N LEU A 48 -0.12 -9.06 -4.98
CA LEU A 48 -0.58 -9.81 -6.15
C LEU A 48 -0.44 -11.33 -5.99
N GLU A 49 0.57 -11.77 -5.24
CA GLU A 49 0.82 -13.18 -4.98
C GLU A 49 1.46 -13.35 -3.62
N THR A 50 1.08 -14.40 -2.89
CA THR A 50 1.66 -14.76 -1.59
C THR A 50 1.75 -16.27 -1.50
N GLY A 51 2.89 -16.78 -1.02
CA GLY A 51 3.11 -18.21 -0.87
C GLY A 51 4.57 -18.57 -0.69
N ARG A 52 4.83 -19.73 -0.06
CA ARG A 52 6.20 -20.26 0.16
C ARG A 52 7.14 -19.26 0.86
N GLY A 53 6.59 -18.42 1.76
CA GLY A 53 7.35 -17.38 2.46
C GLY A 53 7.77 -16.21 1.56
N ARG A 54 7.10 -15.98 0.43
CA ARG A 54 7.32 -14.83 -0.46
C ARG A 54 6.02 -14.09 -0.72
N ALA A 55 6.13 -12.79 -0.97
CA ALA A 55 5.05 -11.95 -1.46
C ALA A 55 5.51 -11.13 -2.67
N VAL A 56 4.67 -11.06 -3.70
CA VAL A 56 4.84 -10.20 -4.87
C VAL A 56 3.89 -9.02 -4.72
N ILE A 57 4.44 -7.82 -4.77
CA ILE A 57 3.73 -6.57 -4.49
C ILE A 57 3.77 -5.69 -5.74
N GLN A 58 2.62 -5.18 -6.13
CA GLN A 58 2.50 -4.13 -7.14
C GLN A 58 2.62 -2.77 -6.46
N VAL A 59 3.56 -1.93 -6.89
CA VAL A 59 3.73 -0.56 -6.37
C VAL A 59 2.96 0.42 -7.27
N PHE A 60 2.14 1.30 -6.69
CA PHE A 60 1.27 2.19 -7.46
C PHE A 60 2.02 3.41 -8.01
N GLU A 61 2.88 4.01 -7.20
CA GLU A 61 3.70 5.16 -7.57
C GLU A 61 4.91 4.76 -8.44
N GLY A 62 5.13 3.46 -8.65
CA GLY A 62 6.28 2.88 -9.32
C GLY A 62 7.42 2.53 -8.37
N THR A 63 8.49 1.97 -8.92
CA THR A 63 9.61 1.39 -8.16
C THR A 63 10.91 2.19 -8.29
N SER A 64 10.85 3.35 -8.94
CA SER A 64 12.02 4.19 -9.17
C SER A 64 12.63 4.63 -7.84
N GLY A 65 13.92 4.33 -7.65
CA GLY A 65 14.64 4.69 -6.42
C GLY A 65 14.45 3.71 -5.26
N LEU A 66 13.73 2.60 -5.46
CA LEU A 66 13.73 1.49 -4.51
C LEU A 66 15.06 0.73 -4.59
N ASP A 67 15.57 0.36 -3.43
CA ASP A 67 16.79 -0.42 -3.25
C ASP A 67 16.50 -1.61 -2.35
N ALA A 68 16.93 -2.80 -2.74
CA ALA A 68 16.59 -4.05 -2.04
C ALA A 68 17.13 -4.10 -0.60
N ASP A 69 18.27 -3.47 -0.32
CA ASP A 69 18.93 -3.54 0.99
C ASP A 69 18.35 -2.52 1.98
N ILE A 70 17.87 -1.39 1.49
CA ILE A 70 17.43 -0.26 2.32
C ILE A 70 15.90 -0.16 2.42
N THR A 71 15.18 -0.60 1.39
CA THR A 71 13.71 -0.49 1.34
C THR A 71 13.09 -1.33 2.45
N SER A 72 12.07 -0.77 3.10
CA SER A 72 11.30 -1.49 4.12
C SER A 72 9.83 -1.56 3.77
N VAL A 73 9.23 -2.71 4.08
CA VAL A 73 7.88 -3.06 3.66
C VAL A 73 7.05 -3.43 4.88
N ARG A 74 5.81 -2.93 4.93
CA ARG A 74 4.86 -3.21 6.00
C ARG A 74 3.51 -3.59 5.41
N PHE A 75 3.05 -4.78 5.78
CA PHE A 75 1.74 -5.31 5.42
C PHE A 75 0.69 -4.80 6.42
N ILE A 76 -0.47 -4.33 5.94
CA ILE A 76 -1.46 -3.62 6.77
C ILE A 76 -2.47 -4.55 7.46
N GLY A 77 -2.70 -5.74 6.90
CA GLY A 77 -3.70 -6.71 7.32
C GLY A 77 -5.10 -6.43 6.77
N GLU A 78 -5.23 -5.47 5.85
CA GLU A 78 -6.50 -5.04 5.29
C GLU A 78 -6.39 -4.84 3.77
N THR A 79 -7.50 -5.04 3.08
CA THR A 79 -7.67 -4.69 1.67
C THR A 79 -7.79 -3.18 1.50
N MET A 80 -7.67 -2.71 0.26
CA MET A 80 -7.79 -1.29 -0.03
C MET A 80 -9.21 -0.81 0.29
N ARG A 81 -9.28 0.25 1.10
CA ARG A 81 -10.54 0.90 1.47
C ARG A 81 -10.52 2.35 1.08
N LEU A 82 -11.64 2.83 0.55
CA LEU A 82 -11.85 4.23 0.23
C LEU A 82 -12.64 4.89 1.38
N PRO A 83 -12.18 6.03 1.91
CA PRO A 83 -13.00 6.84 2.80
C PRO A 83 -14.18 7.40 2.00
N VAL A 84 -15.40 7.11 2.45
CA VAL A 84 -16.64 7.56 1.81
C VAL A 84 -17.36 8.57 2.69
N SER A 85 -17.99 9.56 2.04
CA SER A 85 -18.74 10.63 2.70
C SER A 85 -19.69 11.27 1.69
N THR A 86 -20.80 11.82 2.19
CA THR A 86 -21.69 12.66 1.38
C THR A 86 -20.98 13.91 0.85
N GLU A 87 -19.89 14.34 1.50
CA GLU A 87 -19.05 15.48 1.10
C GLU A 87 -18.24 15.24 -0.19
N ILE A 88 -18.16 14.01 -0.70
CA ILE A 88 -17.42 13.70 -1.93
C ILE A 88 -18.08 14.35 -3.15
N LEU A 89 -19.40 14.56 -3.13
CA LEU A 89 -20.12 15.13 -4.26
C LEU A 89 -19.62 16.55 -4.57
N GLY A 90 -19.10 16.74 -5.78
CA GLY A 90 -18.56 18.02 -6.24
C GLY A 90 -17.08 18.24 -5.92
N ARG A 91 -16.42 17.29 -5.27
CA ARG A 91 -14.97 17.30 -5.06
C ARG A 91 -14.22 16.76 -6.26
N VAL A 92 -12.97 17.16 -6.41
CA VAL A 92 -12.02 16.53 -7.34
C VAL A 92 -11.01 15.76 -6.52
N LEU A 93 -10.95 14.44 -6.71
CA LEU A 93 -10.01 13.56 -6.03
C LEU A 93 -8.96 13.03 -7.02
N ASP A 94 -7.80 12.65 -6.53
CA ASP A 94 -6.81 11.87 -7.28
C ASP A 94 -7.19 10.37 -7.33
N GLY A 95 -6.38 9.57 -8.03
CA GLY A 95 -6.61 8.12 -8.14
C GLY A 95 -6.45 7.34 -6.82
N ALA A 96 -5.90 7.96 -5.78
CA ALA A 96 -5.76 7.38 -4.44
C ALA A 96 -6.85 7.88 -3.46
N GLY A 97 -7.79 8.72 -3.92
CA GLY A 97 -8.87 9.28 -3.12
C GLY A 97 -8.50 10.54 -2.33
N ASN A 98 -7.31 11.12 -2.53
CA ASN A 98 -6.94 12.38 -1.89
C ASN A 98 -7.54 13.58 -2.65
N PRO A 99 -7.95 14.66 -1.96
CA PRO A 99 -8.41 15.87 -2.62
C PRO A 99 -7.37 16.54 -3.52
N LEU A 100 -7.75 16.79 -4.78
CA LEU A 100 -6.98 17.54 -5.79
C LEU A 100 -7.52 18.96 -6.01
N ASP A 101 -8.69 19.28 -5.46
CA ASP A 101 -9.38 20.57 -5.61
C ASP A 101 -8.87 21.69 -4.67
N LYS A 102 -7.82 21.42 -3.88
CA LYS A 102 -7.28 22.33 -2.83
C LYS A 102 -8.29 22.63 -1.71
N GLY A 103 -9.39 21.89 -1.62
CA GLY A 103 -10.29 21.93 -0.47
C GLY A 103 -9.70 21.22 0.76
N PRO A 104 -10.37 21.30 1.92
CA PRO A 104 -9.93 20.57 3.11
C PRO A 104 -9.99 19.05 2.91
N PRO A 105 -9.30 18.27 3.77
CA PRO A 105 -9.47 16.82 3.82
C PRO A 105 -10.94 16.45 3.98
N LEU A 106 -11.36 15.35 3.35
CA LEU A 106 -12.70 14.80 3.51
C LEU A 106 -12.87 14.25 4.93
N THR A 107 -14.01 14.52 5.55
CA THR A 107 -14.39 13.81 6.78
C THR A 107 -15.05 12.50 6.38
N ALA A 108 -14.34 11.38 6.56
CA ALA A 108 -14.87 10.06 6.26
C ALA A 108 -16.03 9.70 7.21
N GLU A 109 -17.19 9.36 6.65
CA GLU A 109 -18.32 8.80 7.40
C GLU A 109 -18.16 7.29 7.57
N ASP A 110 -17.58 6.62 6.56
CA ASP A 110 -17.33 5.18 6.55
C ASP A 110 -16.10 4.85 5.66
N HIS A 111 -15.62 3.62 5.71
CA HIS A 111 -14.53 3.10 4.87
C HIS A 111 -14.99 1.84 4.14
N TRP A 112 -15.15 1.94 2.82
CA TRP A 112 -15.66 0.83 2.01
C TRP A 112 -14.52 0.14 1.27
N ASP A 113 -14.58 -1.19 1.20
CA ASP A 113 -13.69 -1.97 0.35
C ASP A 113 -13.94 -1.60 -1.12
N ILE A 114 -12.87 -1.38 -1.88
CA ILE A 114 -12.98 -1.00 -3.30
C ILE A 114 -13.43 -2.16 -4.21
N TYR A 115 -13.35 -3.40 -3.72
CA TYR A 115 -13.72 -4.61 -4.48
C TYR A 115 -15.19 -5.02 -4.34
N GLY A 116 -15.93 -4.41 -3.40
CA GLY A 116 -17.37 -4.66 -3.17
C GLY A 116 -17.67 -5.65 -2.07
#